data_AF-A0A1V5V5J2-F1
#
_entry.id   AF-A0A1V5V5J2-F1
#
_cell.length_a   1.000
_cell.length_b   1.000
_cell.length_c   1.000
_cell.angle_alpha   90.00
_cell.angle_beta   90.00
_cell.angle_gamma   90.00
#
_symmetry.space_group_name_H-M   'P 1'
#
loop_
_entity.id
_entity.type
_entity.pdbx_description
1 polymer ?
#
loop_
_entity_poly.entity_id
_entity_poly.type
_entity_poly.pdbx_seq_one_letter_code
_entity_poly.pdbx_strand_id
1 'polypeptide(L)'
;MVSDFKTAKKTLRTSNSKLNIVAVNGCCYGRDNKPDKGDYFKYCGQNFWEFISGNKNLYTEIIEPLGHKAKEINDNFVKSYSQMINKFTKEFANEFCKDNGEIDWEKLVRFNSSTIEEKKKK
;
A
#
# COMPACT_ATOMS: atom_id res chain seq x y z
N MET A 1 -1.47 -1.07 19.41
CA MET A 1 -0.30 -0.14 19.41
C MET A 1 0.15 0.22 20.82
N VAL A 2 -0.62 1.00 21.61
CA VAL A 2 -0.18 1.45 22.95
C VAL A 2 0.04 0.26 23.91
N SER A 3 -0.87 -0.73 23.86
CA SER A 3 -0.71 -2.02 24.54
C SER A 3 0.61 -2.71 24.20
N ASP A 4 0.97 -2.70 22.93
CA ASP A 4 2.13 -3.42 22.40
C ASP A 4 3.43 -2.74 22.84
N PHE A 5 3.46 -1.40 22.82
CA PHE A 5 4.56 -0.62 23.41
C PHE A 5 4.73 -0.88 24.90
N LYS A 6 3.64 -0.95 25.67
CA LYS A 6 3.69 -1.26 27.10
C LYS A 6 4.23 -2.67 27.35
N THR A 7 3.73 -3.66 26.60
CA THR A 7 4.17 -5.05 26.71
C THR A 7 5.64 -5.19 26.34
N ALA A 8 6.09 -4.61 25.21
CA ALA A 8 7.49 -4.65 24.80
C ALA A 8 8.43 -3.99 25.81
N LYS A 9 8.09 -2.79 26.29
CA LYS A 9 8.85 -2.10 27.35
C LYS A 9 8.95 -2.96 28.61
N LYS A 10 7.84 -3.59 29.04
CA LYS A 10 7.83 -4.47 30.22
C LYS A 10 8.76 -5.67 30.00
N THR A 11 8.59 -6.40 28.90
CA THR A 11 9.37 -7.60 28.58
C THR A 11 10.88 -7.33 28.56
N LEU A 12 11.29 -6.27 27.85
CA LEU A 12 12.71 -5.94 27.69
C LEU A 12 13.34 -5.34 28.96
N ARG A 13 12.55 -4.70 29.82
CA ARG A 13 13.02 -4.28 31.15
C ARG A 13 13.22 -5.47 32.08
N THR A 14 12.32 -6.46 32.03
CA THR A 14 12.40 -7.67 32.86
C THR A 14 13.48 -8.65 32.40
N SER A 15 13.97 -8.55 31.16
CA SER A 15 15.02 -9.42 30.63
C SER A 15 16.45 -9.03 31.05
N ASN A 16 16.60 -8.15 32.05
CA ASN A 16 17.89 -7.63 32.55
C ASN A 16 18.80 -7.04 31.45
N SER A 17 18.21 -6.49 30.39
CA SER A 17 18.95 -6.00 29.22
C SER A 17 19.81 -4.76 29.50
N LYS A 18 19.57 -4.04 30.61
CA LYS A 18 20.15 -2.71 30.93
C LYS A 18 19.92 -1.65 29.85
N LEU A 19 19.04 -1.91 28.88
CA LEU A 19 18.72 -0.97 27.81
C LEU A 19 17.72 0.07 28.29
N ASN A 20 17.94 1.33 27.92
CA ASN A 20 16.93 2.38 28.05
C ASN A 20 16.01 2.33 26.83
N ILE A 21 14.72 2.08 27.04
CA ILE A 21 13.76 1.82 25.97
C ILE A 21 12.72 2.92 25.92
N VAL A 22 12.72 3.65 24.81
CA VAL A 22 11.76 4.69 24.51
C VAL A 22 10.89 4.22 23.36
N ALA A 23 9.57 4.24 23.54
CA ALA A 23 8.63 3.93 22.47
C ALA A 23 8.39 5.20 21.65
N VAL A 24 8.55 5.09 20.33
CA VAL A 24 8.35 6.19 19.40
C VAL A 24 7.39 5.74 18.29
N ASN A 25 6.35 6.53 18.05
CA ASN A 25 5.50 6.45 16.88
C ASN A 25 5.99 7.48 15.86
N GLY A 26 6.58 6.98 14.77
CA GLY A 26 7.08 7.80 13.67
C GLY A 26 5.99 8.08 12.64
N CYS A 27 5.77 9.36 12.35
CA CYS A 27 4.86 9.80 11.30
C CYS A 27 5.64 10.60 10.26
N CYS A 28 5.71 10.08 9.03
CA CYS A 28 6.54 10.67 7.97
C CYS A 28 6.18 12.11 7.62
N TYR A 29 4.92 12.51 7.82
CA TYR A 29 4.38 13.81 7.39
C TYR A 29 3.47 14.43 8.46
N GLY A 30 3.16 15.71 8.28
CA GLY A 30 2.34 16.48 9.21
C GLY A 30 3.16 17.13 10.33
N ARG A 31 2.46 17.82 11.23
CA ARG A 31 3.04 18.54 12.37
C ARG A 31 2.33 18.13 13.66
N ASP A 32 3.09 17.87 14.71
CA ASP A 32 2.56 17.63 16.06
C ASP A 32 3.32 18.50 17.05
N ASN A 33 2.59 19.37 17.75
CA ASN A 33 3.14 20.31 18.73
C ASN A 33 3.19 19.72 20.15
N LYS A 34 2.67 18.49 20.35
CA LYS A 34 2.68 17.81 21.65
C LYS A 34 3.23 16.39 21.49
N PRO A 35 4.53 16.21 21.17
CA PRO A 35 5.08 14.91 20.83
C PRO A 35 5.03 13.89 21.97
N ASP A 36 5.14 14.33 23.24
CA ASP A 36 5.01 13.44 24.39
C ASP A 36 3.53 13.05 24.61
N LYS A 37 3.23 11.75 24.53
CA LYS A 37 1.90 11.17 24.80
C LYS A 37 1.87 10.38 26.12
N GLY A 38 2.90 10.51 26.96
CA GLY A 38 3.11 9.79 28.20
C GLY A 38 3.68 8.39 27.98
N ASP A 39 2.92 7.52 27.31
CA ASP A 39 3.35 6.13 27.08
C ASP A 39 4.40 5.98 25.96
N TYR A 40 4.39 6.92 25.01
CA TYR A 40 5.25 6.97 23.84
C TYR A 40 5.40 8.41 23.33
N PHE A 41 6.44 8.64 22.51
CA PHE A 41 6.58 9.89 21.77
C PHE A 41 6.00 9.73 20.36
N LYS A 42 5.28 10.74 19.87
CA LYS A 42 4.86 10.86 18.48
C LYS A 42 5.72 11.92 17.81
N TYR A 43 6.57 11.51 16.88
CA TYR A 43 7.34 12.44 16.06
C TYR A 43 6.74 12.50 14.66
N CYS A 44 6.50 13.72 14.17
CA CYS A 44 5.88 13.95 12.86
C CYS A 44 6.79 14.82 11.98
N GLY A 45 6.83 14.52 10.68
CA GLY A 45 7.51 15.34 9.69
C GLY A 45 9.00 15.50 10.02
N GLN A 46 9.49 16.74 9.96
CA GLN A 46 10.90 17.08 10.23
C GLN A 46 11.44 16.43 11.51
N ASN A 47 10.70 16.48 12.62
CA ASN A 47 11.16 15.92 13.90
C ASN A 47 11.38 14.41 13.83
N PHE A 48 10.54 13.69 13.06
CA PHE A 48 10.72 12.25 12.89
C PHE A 48 11.95 11.94 12.04
N TRP A 49 12.07 12.60 10.89
CA TRP A 49 13.19 12.38 9.99
C TRP A 49 14.53 12.79 10.61
N GLU A 50 14.58 13.91 11.34
CA GLU A 50 15.75 14.31 12.11
C GLU A 50 16.07 13.28 13.19
N PHE A 51 15.08 12.78 13.93
CA PHE A 51 15.27 11.80 15.00
C PHE A 51 15.96 10.52 14.51
N ILE A 52 15.55 9.98 13.35
CA ILE A 52 16.10 8.71 12.85
C ILE A 52 17.39 8.85 12.04
N SER A 53 17.70 10.06 11.55
CA SER A 53 18.82 10.27 10.62
C SER A 53 19.91 11.23 11.12
N GLY A 54 19.60 12.06 12.12
CA GLY A 54 20.44 13.19 12.51
C GLY A 54 20.41 14.37 11.52
N ASN A 55 19.67 14.28 10.41
CA ASN A 55 19.58 15.30 9.38
C ASN A 55 18.23 16.05 9.43
N LYS A 56 18.29 17.35 9.74
CA LYS A 56 17.13 18.26 9.80
C LYS A 56 16.42 18.44 8.46
N ASN A 57 17.13 18.30 7.35
CA ASN A 57 16.62 18.57 6.00
C ASN A 57 16.13 17.31 5.29
N LEU A 58 16.30 16.13 5.89
CA LEU A 58 15.97 14.86 5.25
C LEU A 58 14.51 14.80 4.79
N TYR A 59 13.57 15.38 5.55
CA TYR A 59 12.14 15.37 5.23
C TYR A 59 11.81 16.05 3.88
N THR A 60 12.65 16.98 3.43
CA THR A 60 12.56 17.60 2.10
C THR A 60 13.40 16.88 1.06
N GLU A 61 14.61 16.44 1.44
CA GLU A 61 15.56 15.78 0.53
C GLU A 61 15.04 14.46 -0.02
N ILE A 62 14.19 13.74 0.72
CA ILE A 62 13.62 12.46 0.26
C ILE A 62 12.54 12.63 -0.82
N ILE A 63 11.95 13.81 -0.97
CA ILE A 63 10.79 14.02 -1.86
C ILE A 63 11.17 13.86 -3.33
N GLU A 64 12.30 14.44 -3.75
CA GLU A 64 12.74 14.40 -5.14
C GLU A 64 13.10 12.96 -5.60
N PRO A 65 13.94 12.19 -4.87
CA PRO A 65 14.21 10.79 -5.20
C PRO A 65 12.95 9.90 -5.19
N LEU A 66 12.02 10.13 -4.26
CA LEU A 66 10.74 9.41 -4.22
C LEU A 66 9.88 9.76 -5.43
N GLY A 67 9.82 11.03 -5.83
CA GLY A 67 9.07 11.48 -7.00
C GLY A 67 9.56 10.83 -8.30
N HIS A 68 10.88 10.80 -8.53
CA HIS A 68 11.46 10.16 -9.71
C HIS A 68 11.17 8.66 -9.78
N LYS A 69 11.45 7.92 -8.70
CA LYS A 69 11.18 6.48 -8.65
C LYS A 69 9.69 6.15 -8.74
N ALA A 70 8.83 6.95 -8.10
CA ALA A 70 7.39 6.79 -8.19
C ALA A 70 6.88 6.97 -9.62
N LYS A 71 7.44 7.93 -10.38
CA LYS A 71 7.11 8.11 -11.79
C LYS A 71 7.49 6.88 -12.62
N GLU A 72 8.71 6.37 -12.48
CA GLU A 72 9.16 5.18 -13.22
C GLU A 72 8.29 3.95 -12.94
N ILE A 73 7.92 3.74 -11.67
CA ILE A 73 7.03 2.64 -11.27
C ILE A 73 5.63 2.85 -11.85
N ASN A 74 5.10 4.08 -11.79
CA ASN A 74 3.79 4.41 -12.35
C ASN A 74 3.75 4.19 -13.86
N ASP A 75 4.77 4.62 -14.60
CA ASP A 75 4.82 4.45 -16.06
C ASP A 75 4.81 2.96 -16.44
N ASN A 76 5.57 2.14 -15.71
CA ASN A 76 5.55 0.68 -15.88
C ASN A 76 4.18 0.07 -15.51
N PHE A 77 3.58 0.51 -14.40
CA PHE A 77 2.27 0.06 -13.97
C PHE A 77 1.19 0.41 -15.00
N VAL A 78 1.15 1.64 -15.51
CA VAL A 78 0.18 2.08 -16.52
C VAL A 78 0.31 1.25 -17.79
N LYS A 79 1.54 0.95 -18.22
CA LYS A 79 1.78 0.07 -19.38
C LYS A 79 1.22 -1.32 -19.16
N SER A 80 1.56 -1.97 -18.03
CA SER A 80 1.07 -3.31 -17.71
C SER A 80 -0.45 -3.35 -17.51
N TYR A 81 -1.00 -2.32 -16.88
CA TYR A 81 -2.45 -2.16 -16.70
C TYR A 81 -3.17 -2.04 -18.05
N SER A 82 -2.68 -1.19 -18.96
CA SER A 82 -3.25 -1.03 -20.30
C SER A 82 -3.19 -2.33 -21.11
N GLN A 83 -2.09 -3.08 -21.00
CA GLN A 83 -1.99 -4.41 -21.62
C GLN A 83 -3.05 -5.37 -21.09
N MET A 84 -3.29 -5.35 -19.77
CA MET A 84 -4.28 -6.19 -19.13
C MET A 84 -5.70 -5.82 -19.56
N ILE A 85 -6.03 -4.52 -19.63
CA ILE A 85 -7.31 -4.05 -20.18
C ILE A 85 -7.50 -4.56 -21.60
N ASN A 86 -6.52 -4.36 -22.49
CA ASN A 86 -6.63 -4.82 -23.88
C ASN A 86 -6.82 -6.34 -23.98
N LYS A 87 -6.11 -7.11 -23.14
CA LYS A 87 -6.26 -8.56 -23.08
C LYS A 87 -7.68 -8.94 -22.66
N PHE A 88 -8.20 -8.38 -21.57
CA PHE A 88 -9.55 -8.66 -21.12
C PHE A 88 -10.62 -8.20 -22.11
N THR A 89 -10.46 -7.03 -22.73
CA THR A 89 -11.38 -6.55 -23.77
C THR A 89 -11.40 -7.51 -24.95
N LYS A 90 -10.23 -8.01 -25.39
CA LYS A 90 -10.15 -8.98 -26.48
C LYS A 90 -10.79 -10.32 -26.10
N GLU A 91 -10.48 -10.85 -24.93
CA GLU A 91 -11.08 -12.10 -24.44
C GLU A 91 -12.60 -11.97 -24.29
N PHE A 92 -13.06 -10.84 -23.75
CA PHE A 92 -14.48 -10.54 -23.62
C PHE A 92 -15.17 -10.45 -24.99
N ALA A 93 -14.59 -9.70 -25.94
CA ALA A 93 -15.16 -9.56 -27.27
C ALA A 93 -15.24 -10.91 -28.00
N ASN A 94 -14.18 -11.72 -27.90
CA ASN A 94 -14.14 -13.04 -28.53
C ASN A 94 -15.17 -14.02 -27.92
N GLU A 95 -15.45 -13.93 -26.62
CA GLU A 95 -16.32 -14.90 -25.95
C GLU A 95 -17.76 -14.43 -25.80
N PHE A 96 -18.00 -13.14 -25.63
CA PHE A 96 -19.29 -12.59 -25.25
C PHE A 96 -19.82 -11.51 -26.22
N CYS A 97 -19.16 -11.26 -27.35
CA CYS A 97 -19.74 -10.47 -28.42
C CYS A 97 -20.02 -11.33 -29.67
N LYS A 98 -21.04 -10.92 -30.43
CA LYS A 98 -21.41 -11.48 -31.72
C LYS A 98 -20.53 -10.89 -32.84
N ASP A 99 -20.56 -11.47 -34.03
CA ASP A 99 -19.78 -11.01 -35.19
C ASP A 99 -20.12 -9.56 -35.61
N ASN A 100 -21.33 -9.08 -35.32
CA ASN A 100 -21.75 -7.70 -35.55
C ASN A 100 -21.26 -6.71 -34.46
N GLY A 101 -20.53 -7.19 -33.45
CA GLY A 101 -19.99 -6.39 -32.35
C GLY A 101 -20.93 -6.19 -31.16
N GLU A 102 -22.18 -6.66 -31.23
CA GLU A 102 -23.12 -6.59 -30.11
C GLU A 102 -22.76 -7.60 -29.01
N ILE A 103 -23.00 -7.25 -27.75
CA ILE A 103 -22.84 -8.18 -26.63
C ILE A 103 -23.93 -9.27 -26.71
N ASP A 104 -23.51 -10.53 -26.61
CA ASP A 104 -24.37 -11.68 -26.36
C ASP A 104 -24.72 -11.76 -24.86
N TRP A 105 -25.71 -10.96 -24.47
CA TRP A 105 -26.17 -10.86 -23.09
C TRP A 105 -26.67 -12.19 -22.53
N GLU A 106 -27.31 -13.02 -23.36
CA GLU A 106 -27.81 -14.31 -22.89
C GLU A 106 -26.64 -15.21 -22.49
N LYS A 107 -25.63 -15.32 -23.35
CA LYS A 107 -24.42 -16.10 -23.06
C LYS A 107 -23.68 -15.58 -21.84
N LEU A 108 -23.53 -14.26 -21.71
CA LEU A 108 -22.83 -13.65 -20.58
C LEU A 108 -23.56 -13.91 -19.24
N VAL A 109 -24.88 -13.74 -19.21
CA VAL A 109 -25.69 -13.98 -18.00
C VAL A 109 -25.70 -15.46 -17.64
N ARG A 110 -25.82 -16.37 -18.63
CA ARG A 110 -25.68 -17.81 -18.39
C ARG A 110 -24.31 -18.12 -17.78
N PHE A 111 -23.22 -17.65 -18.39
CA PHE A 111 -21.86 -17.86 -17.86
C PHE A 111 -21.70 -17.40 -16.40
N ASN A 112 -22.27 -16.26 -16.02
CA ASN A 112 -22.12 -15.72 -14.67
C ASN A 112 -23.06 -16.38 -13.63
N SER A 113 -24.22 -16.89 -14.05
CA SER A 113 -25.32 -17.19 -13.12
C SER A 113 -26.01 -18.54 -13.33
N SER A 114 -25.64 -19.35 -14.32
CA SER A 114 -26.22 -20.69 -14.50
C SER A 114 -25.77 -21.64 -13.39
N THR A 115 -26.66 -22.57 -13.03
CA THR A 115 -26.36 -23.63 -12.05
C THR A 115 -25.37 -24.68 -12.55
N ILE A 116 -25.13 -24.71 -13.87
CA ILE A 116 -24.19 -25.60 -14.54
C ILE A 116 -23.04 -24.74 -15.07
N GLU A 117 -21.80 -25.06 -14.69
CA GLU A 117 -20.62 -24.39 -15.24
C GLU A 117 -20.36 -24.83 -16.68
N GLU A 118 -20.38 -23.88 -17.62
CA GLU A 118 -19.90 -24.13 -18.98
C GLU A 118 -18.37 -24.20 -18.99
N LYS A 119 -17.81 -25.41 -19.07
CA LYS A 119 -16.36 -25.60 -19.17
C LYS A 119 -15.87 -25.21 -20.56
N LYS A 120 -14.88 -24.31 -20.64
CA LYS A 120 -14.15 -24.02 -21.89
C LYS A 120 -13.58 -25.34 -22.43
N LYS A 121 -13.94 -25.71 -23.67
CA LYS A 121 -13.23 -26.76 -24.40
C LYS A 121 -11.80 -26.26 -24.63
N LYS A 122 -10.81 -26.98 -24.09
CA LYS A 122 -9.39 -26.73 -24.31
C LYS A 122 -9.02 -26.90 -25.77
#